data_AF-A0A553JMM5-F1
#
_entry.id   AF-A0A553JMM5-F1
#
_cell.length_a   1.000
_cell.length_b   1.000
_cell.length_c   1.000
_cell.angle_alpha   90.00
_cell.angle_beta   90.00
_cell.angle_gamma   90.00
#
_symmetry.space_group_name_H-M   'P 1'
#
loop_
_entity.id
_entity.type
_entity.pdbx_description
1 polymer ?
#
loop_
_entity_poly.entity_id
_entity_poly.type
_entity_poly.pdbx_seq_one_letter_code
_entity_poly.pdbx_strand_id
1 'polypeptide(L)'
;MNRKHESNQSSFKRLAKRFIEQQTLDSEQLDRFEHLLGGFAEHVEPERHEPDSKLLPQQPRRVGGLMAMAASVVILFIVSLNFYLQQPTKIDLIANEVAMNHIKMKPLELKAETLSPLKDYFTQLDFSIVDSTLFTQQNNKMLGGRYCSIQGVTAAQIRFLTAEGKKVTLYEVGYDPKIYGELPMLSQGQQPLFIEVKGISVKIWVEKGLLMAEARDS
;
A
#
# COMPACT_ATOMS: atom_id res chain seq x y z
N MET A 1 17.87 23.00 -21.94
CA MET A 1 18.71 21.81 -22.21
C MET A 1 19.89 21.85 -21.24
N ASN A 2 20.35 20.83 -20.52
CA ASN A 2 20.02 19.41 -20.44
C ASN A 2 20.55 18.90 -19.07
N ARG A 3 19.74 18.18 -18.27
CA ARG A 3 20.16 17.49 -17.03
C ARG A 3 20.67 16.08 -17.36
N LYS A 4 21.79 15.65 -16.79
CA LYS A 4 22.18 14.24 -16.54
C LYS A 4 23.01 14.26 -15.24
N HIS A 5 22.61 13.69 -14.09
CA HIS A 5 22.32 12.29 -13.73
C HIS A 5 23.51 11.32 -13.88
N GLU A 6 24.59 11.55 -13.12
CA GLU A 6 25.62 10.54 -12.85
C GLU A 6 26.16 10.72 -11.41
N SER A 7 25.59 10.02 -10.42
CA SER A 7 26.24 9.73 -9.13
C SER A 7 25.33 8.87 -8.25
N ASN A 8 25.15 7.58 -8.57
CA ASN A 8 24.55 6.64 -7.60
C ASN A 8 24.98 5.18 -7.78
N GLN A 9 25.48 4.79 -8.97
CA GLN A 9 25.93 3.42 -9.22
C GLN A 9 27.23 3.04 -8.49
N SER A 10 28.06 4.01 -8.10
CA SER A 10 29.33 3.77 -7.40
C SER A 10 29.15 3.39 -5.93
N SER A 11 28.04 3.83 -5.30
CA SER A 11 27.71 3.56 -3.90
C SER A 11 27.28 2.10 -3.69
N PHE A 12 26.36 1.62 -4.54
CA PHE A 12 25.87 0.24 -4.47
C PHE A 12 26.96 -0.79 -4.76
N LYS A 13 27.79 -0.56 -5.79
CA LYS A 13 28.90 -1.46 -6.12
C LYS A 13 29.94 -1.55 -5.00
N ARG A 14 30.20 -0.46 -4.29
CA ARG A 14 31.11 -0.45 -3.12
C ARG A 14 30.52 -1.18 -1.92
N LEU A 15 29.21 -1.06 -1.70
CA LEU A 15 28.50 -1.77 -0.64
C LEU A 15 28.44 -3.27 -0.91
N ALA A 16 28.12 -3.66 -2.14
CA ALA A 16 28.12 -5.07 -2.56
C ALA A 16 29.53 -5.68 -2.47
N LYS A 17 30.57 -4.96 -2.89
CA LYS A 17 31.95 -5.43 -2.80
C LYS A 17 32.39 -5.67 -1.35
N ARG A 18 32.06 -4.76 -0.42
CA ARG A 18 32.36 -4.93 1.01
C ARG A 18 31.60 -6.08 1.65
N PHE A 19 30.34 -6.29 1.25
CA PHE A 19 29.54 -7.40 1.75
C PHE A 19 30.11 -8.77 1.33
N ILE A 20 30.58 -8.86 0.09
CA ILE A 20 31.24 -10.07 -0.44
C ILE A 20 32.63 -10.27 0.20
N GLU A 21 33.40 -9.21 0.44
CA GLU A 21 34.70 -9.30 1.12
C GLU A 21 34.57 -9.65 2.62
N GLN A 22 33.47 -9.28 3.28
CA GLN A 22 33.21 -9.63 4.68
C GLN A 22 32.72 -11.07 4.89
N GLN A 23 32.12 -11.69 3.87
CA GLN A 23 31.83 -13.11 3.88
C GLN A 23 32.99 -13.86 3.24
N THR A 24 34.01 -14.16 4.04
CA THR A 24 35.06 -15.11 3.63
C THR A 24 34.39 -16.43 3.30
N LEU A 25 34.30 -16.75 2.01
CA LEU A 25 33.90 -18.07 1.55
C LEU A 25 34.92 -19.06 2.09
N ASP A 26 34.44 -20.03 2.87
CA ASP A 26 35.22 -21.18 3.30
C ASP A 26 35.77 -21.88 2.06
N SER A 27 37.06 -22.24 2.05
CA SER A 27 37.73 -22.78 0.86
C SER A 27 37.03 -24.01 0.28
N GLU A 28 36.33 -24.78 1.14
CA GLU A 28 35.50 -25.91 0.73
C GLU A 28 34.26 -25.49 -0.08
N GLN A 29 33.68 -24.32 0.21
CA GLN A 29 32.54 -23.79 -0.52
C GLN A 29 32.96 -23.19 -1.87
N LEU A 30 34.16 -22.63 -1.95
CA LEU A 30 34.74 -22.16 -3.20
C LEU A 30 35.02 -23.34 -4.15
N ASP A 31 35.64 -24.41 -3.64
CA ASP A 31 35.90 -25.62 -4.43
C ASP A 31 34.61 -26.30 -4.91
N ARG A 32 33.56 -26.36 -4.08
CA ARG A 32 32.24 -26.84 -4.52
C ARG A 32 31.63 -25.97 -5.60
N PHE A 33 31.82 -24.66 -5.51
CA PHE A 33 31.32 -23.72 -6.52
C PHE A 33 32.09 -23.85 -7.84
N GLU A 34 33.41 -24.00 -7.78
CA GLU A 34 34.25 -24.25 -8.94
C GLU A 34 33.97 -25.61 -9.57
N HIS A 35 33.69 -26.65 -8.79
CA HIS A 35 33.31 -27.97 -9.30
C HIS A 35 31.92 -27.96 -9.96
N LEU A 36 31.00 -27.09 -9.50
CA LEU A 36 29.70 -26.87 -10.12
C LEU A 36 29.80 -26.04 -11.41
N LEU A 37 30.81 -25.17 -11.53
CA LEU A 37 31.07 -24.38 -12.74
C LEU A 37 31.89 -25.17 -13.78
N GLY A 38 32.88 -25.95 -13.34
CA GLY A 38 33.73 -26.80 -14.17
C GLY A 38 32.98 -27.97 -14.82
N GLY A 39 31.87 -28.42 -14.24
CA GLY A 39 30.98 -29.41 -14.84
C GLY A 39 30.29 -28.97 -16.14
N PHE A 40 30.41 -27.69 -16.53
CA PHE A 40 29.92 -27.16 -17.81
C PHE A 40 31.01 -26.98 -18.88
N ALA A 41 32.27 -27.27 -18.56
CA ALA A 41 33.41 -27.03 -19.45
C ALA A 41 34.28 -28.29 -19.62
N GLU A 42 33.71 -29.36 -20.16
CA GLU A 42 34.51 -30.49 -20.65
C GLU A 42 34.34 -30.61 -22.17
N HIS A 43 35.27 -29.97 -22.89
CA HIS A 43 35.60 -30.29 -24.26
C HIS A 43 36.57 -31.49 -24.25
N VAL A 44 36.13 -32.59 -24.87
CA VAL A 44 36.94 -33.77 -25.17
C VAL A 44 37.93 -33.45 -26.30
N GLU A 45 39.22 -33.74 -26.11
CA GLU A 45 40.23 -33.87 -27.18
C GLU A 45 40.47 -35.36 -27.52
N PRO A 46 40.83 -35.74 -28.77
CA PRO A 46 40.72 -37.11 -29.25
C PRO A 46 42.07 -37.84 -29.30
N GLU A 47 42.13 -39.09 -28.85
CA GLU A 47 43.14 -40.05 -29.32
C GLU A 47 42.49 -41.17 -30.15
N ARG A 48 43.12 -41.47 -31.29
CA ARG A 48 42.69 -42.45 -32.30
C ARG A 48 43.10 -43.86 -31.87
N HIS A 49 42.14 -44.78 -31.89
CA HIS A 49 42.29 -46.13 -32.46
C HIS A 49 40.90 -46.77 -32.69
N GLU A 50 40.66 -47.28 -33.90
CA GLU A 50 39.45 -47.99 -34.35
C GLU A 50 39.58 -49.53 -34.17
N PRO A 51 38.52 -50.36 -34.35
CA PRO A 51 37.09 -50.06 -34.48
C PRO A 51 36.16 -50.96 -33.62
N ASP A 52 34.86 -50.68 -33.74
CA ASP A 52 33.75 -51.65 -33.72
C ASP A 52 32.85 -51.68 -32.47
N SER A 53 31.86 -50.78 -32.45
CA SER A 53 30.45 -51.15 -32.27
C SER A 53 29.57 -49.91 -32.38
N LYS A 54 28.55 -50.00 -33.23
CA LYS A 54 27.58 -48.93 -33.52
C LYS A 54 26.80 -48.55 -32.27
N LEU A 55 27.05 -47.36 -31.72
CA LEU A 55 26.10 -46.64 -30.86
C LEU A 55 25.97 -45.21 -31.39
N LEU A 56 24.76 -44.87 -31.84
CA LEU A 56 24.40 -43.56 -32.35
C LEU A 56 24.63 -42.49 -31.27
N PRO A 57 25.24 -41.32 -31.58
CA PRO A 57 25.34 -40.24 -30.62
C PRO A 57 23.96 -39.59 -30.44
N GLN A 58 23.33 -39.81 -29.29
CA GLN A 58 22.16 -39.01 -28.90
C GLN A 58 22.66 -37.64 -28.43
N GLN A 59 22.44 -36.63 -29.27
CA GLN A 59 22.74 -35.22 -28.99
C GLN A 59 22.11 -34.78 -27.64
N PRO A 60 22.84 -34.04 -26.78
CA PRO A 60 22.22 -33.39 -25.63
C PRO A 60 21.28 -32.30 -26.15
N ARG A 61 19.98 -32.55 -25.98
CA ARG A 61 18.89 -31.64 -26.35
C ARG A 61 19.06 -30.30 -25.63
N ARG A 62 19.36 -29.23 -26.39
CA ARG A 62 19.36 -27.81 -26.00
C ARG A 62 17.96 -27.29 -25.62
N VAL A 63 17.18 -28.06 -24.88
CA VAL A 63 15.80 -27.75 -24.52
C VAL A 63 15.73 -27.10 -23.12
N GLY A 64 16.76 -27.27 -22.29
CA GLY A 64 16.83 -26.68 -20.93
C GLY A 64 16.93 -25.16 -20.89
N GLY A 65 17.67 -24.52 -21.81
CA GLY A 65 17.86 -23.07 -21.82
C GLY A 65 16.60 -22.27 -22.19
N LEU A 66 15.81 -22.78 -23.14
CA LEU A 66 14.53 -22.17 -23.53
C LEU A 66 13.47 -22.35 -22.43
N MET A 67 13.44 -23.50 -21.76
CA MET A 67 12.55 -23.75 -20.63
C MET A 67 12.89 -22.89 -19.41
N ALA A 68 14.18 -22.65 -19.13
CA ALA A 68 14.61 -21.76 -18.05
C ALA A 68 14.24 -20.29 -18.31
N MET A 69 14.39 -19.81 -19.56
CA MET A 69 13.92 -18.48 -19.96
C MET A 69 12.40 -18.35 -19.82
N ALA A 70 11.64 -19.34 -20.32
CA ALA A 70 10.19 -19.34 -20.20
C ALA A 70 9.73 -19.31 -18.72
N ALA A 71 10.35 -20.11 -17.85
CA ALA A 71 10.06 -20.12 -16.42
C ALA A 71 10.33 -18.76 -15.75
N SER A 72 11.43 -18.08 -16.11
CA SER A 72 11.75 -16.77 -15.55
C SER A 72 10.73 -15.68 -15.92
N VAL A 73 10.21 -15.71 -17.15
CA VAL A 73 9.16 -14.79 -17.61
C VAL A 73 7.85 -15.04 -16.87
N VAL A 74 7.48 -16.30 -16.66
CA VAL A 74 6.27 -16.66 -15.90
C VAL A 74 6.36 -16.21 -14.45
N ILE A 75 7.51 -16.40 -13.79
CA ILE A 75 7.72 -15.93 -12.40
C ILE A 75 7.63 -14.41 -12.33
N LEU A 76 8.29 -13.68 -13.23
CA LEU A 76 8.20 -12.21 -13.28
C LEU A 76 6.76 -11.74 -13.52
N PHE A 77 6.01 -12.42 -14.39
CA PHE A 77 4.62 -12.12 -14.65
C PHE A 77 3.75 -12.34 -13.41
N ILE A 78 3.92 -13.46 -12.70
CA ILE A 78 3.17 -13.76 -11.47
C ILE A 78 3.48 -12.74 -10.38
N VAL A 79 4.76 -12.41 -10.18
CA VAL A 79 5.19 -11.40 -9.19
C VAL A 79 4.64 -10.02 -9.54
N SER A 80 4.72 -9.63 -10.81
CA SER A 80 4.18 -8.36 -11.28
C SER A 80 2.66 -8.28 -11.12
N LEU A 81 1.95 -9.38 -11.40
CA LEU A 81 0.50 -9.45 -11.24
C LEU A 81 0.10 -9.38 -9.77
N ASN A 82 0.81 -10.10 -8.90
CA ASN A 82 0.58 -10.06 -7.46
C ASN A 82 0.78 -8.64 -6.90
N PHE A 83 1.85 -7.96 -7.30
CA PHE A 83 2.12 -6.59 -6.88
C PHE A 83 1.07 -5.59 -7.40
N TYR A 84 0.59 -5.77 -8.63
CA TYR A 84 -0.46 -4.93 -9.20
C TYR A 84 -1.81 -5.11 -8.49
N LEU A 85 -2.17 -6.36 -8.14
CA LEU A 85 -3.42 -6.67 -7.45
C LEU A 85 -3.42 -6.24 -5.97
N GLN A 86 -2.25 -6.06 -5.35
CA GLN A 86 -2.10 -5.65 -3.96
C GLN A 86 -2.07 -4.12 -3.76
N GLN A 87 -2.33 -3.33 -4.79
CA GLN A 87 -2.41 -1.88 -4.60
C GLN A 87 -3.61 -1.51 -3.71
N PRO A 88 -3.41 -0.66 -2.69
CA PRO A 88 -4.50 -0.24 -1.82
C PRO A 88 -5.60 0.44 -2.63
N THR A 89 -6.85 0.08 -2.35
CA THR A 89 -7.98 0.76 -2.97
C THR A 89 -8.10 2.19 -2.44
N LYS A 90 -8.85 3.05 -3.15
CA LYS A 90 -9.14 4.41 -2.66
C LYS A 90 -9.79 4.39 -1.28
N ILE A 91 -10.66 3.42 -1.05
CA ILE A 91 -11.35 3.21 0.22
C ILE A 91 -10.33 2.89 1.33
N ASP A 92 -9.35 2.02 1.06
CA ASP A 92 -8.29 1.70 2.02
C ASP A 92 -7.44 2.92 2.38
N LEU A 93 -7.14 3.77 1.39
CA LEU A 93 -6.40 5.01 1.60
C LEU A 93 -7.17 5.99 2.51
N ILE A 94 -8.48 6.15 2.26
CA ILE A 94 -9.36 6.98 3.11
C ILE A 94 -9.42 6.40 4.53
N ALA A 95 -9.69 5.11 4.67
CA ALA A 95 -9.79 4.45 5.96
C ALA A 95 -8.50 4.59 6.78
N ASN A 96 -7.34 4.39 6.14
CA ASN A 96 -6.05 4.54 6.79
C ASN A 96 -5.77 6.00 7.18
N GLU A 97 -6.08 6.98 6.33
CA GLU A 97 -5.91 8.40 6.69
C GLU A 97 -6.80 8.80 7.87
N VAL A 98 -8.07 8.41 7.84
CA VAL A 98 -9.07 8.65 8.90
C VAL A 98 -8.64 8.01 10.22
N ALA A 99 -8.23 6.74 10.21
CA ALA A 99 -7.75 6.03 11.38
C ALA A 99 -6.49 6.69 11.95
N MET A 100 -5.51 7.00 11.10
CA MET A 100 -4.28 7.66 11.54
C MET A 100 -4.53 9.07 12.11
N ASN A 101 -5.47 9.82 11.53
CA ASN A 101 -5.88 11.13 12.05
C ASN A 101 -6.58 11.00 13.40
N HIS A 102 -7.37 9.94 13.60
CA HIS A 102 -8.01 9.64 14.87
C HIS A 102 -6.97 9.30 15.93
N ILE A 103 -6.05 8.38 15.65
CA ILE A 103 -4.96 7.98 16.57
C ILE A 103 -4.10 9.17 16.99
N LYS A 104 -3.73 10.03 16.04
CA LYS A 104 -2.85 11.19 16.30
C LYS A 104 -3.49 12.22 17.23
N MET A 105 -4.83 12.29 17.31
CA MET A 105 -5.57 13.17 18.23
C MET A 105 -5.06 14.62 18.30
N LYS A 106 -4.75 15.24 17.14
CA LYS A 106 -4.32 16.65 17.11
C LYS A 106 -5.32 17.55 17.87
N PRO A 107 -4.84 18.62 18.53
CA PRO A 107 -5.71 19.52 19.30
C PRO A 107 -6.85 20.09 18.46
N LEU A 108 -7.99 20.34 19.10
CA LEU A 108 -9.10 21.06 18.46
C LEU A 108 -8.68 22.50 18.19
N GLU A 109 -9.11 23.03 17.05
CA GLU A 109 -8.87 24.43 16.69
C GLU A 109 -9.98 25.31 17.23
N LEU A 110 -11.22 24.80 17.23
CA LEU A 110 -12.37 25.41 17.89
C LEU A 110 -13.06 24.40 18.81
N LYS A 111 -13.26 24.79 20.07
CA LYS A 111 -14.13 24.06 21.01
C LYS A 111 -15.56 24.57 20.84
N ALA A 112 -16.49 23.65 20.65
CA ALA A 112 -17.90 23.97 20.51
C ALA A 112 -18.73 22.75 20.94
N GLU A 113 -19.86 23.00 21.60
CA GLU A 113 -20.79 21.95 22.01
C GLU A 113 -21.95 21.75 21.02
N THR A 114 -22.02 22.60 19.98
CA THR A 114 -23.05 22.58 18.94
C THR A 114 -22.43 22.85 17.56
N LEU A 115 -23.19 22.54 16.50
CA LEU A 115 -22.71 22.67 15.12
C LEU A 115 -22.62 24.12 14.65
N SER A 116 -23.44 25.04 15.18
CA SER A 116 -23.54 26.41 14.67
C SER A 116 -22.20 27.16 14.73
N PRO A 117 -21.47 27.20 15.86
CA PRO A 117 -20.16 27.87 15.92
C PRO A 117 -19.12 27.24 14.99
N LEU A 118 -19.22 25.92 14.73
CA LEU A 118 -18.33 25.25 13.79
C LEU A 118 -18.61 25.67 12.34
N LYS A 119 -19.88 25.85 11.96
CA LYS A 119 -20.24 26.36 10.62
C LYS A 119 -19.63 27.73 10.36
N ASP A 120 -19.69 28.61 11.34
CA ASP A 120 -19.12 29.96 11.25
C ASP A 120 -17.58 29.95 11.17
N TYR A 121 -16.95 28.93 11.78
CA TYR A 121 -15.50 28.76 11.76
C TYR A 121 -14.96 28.18 10.45
N PHE A 122 -15.69 27.23 9.86
CA PHE A 122 -15.26 26.47 8.69
C PHE A 122 -15.46 27.20 7.34
N THR A 123 -14.98 28.44 7.26
CA THR A 123 -15.12 29.32 6.08
C THR A 123 -14.30 28.91 4.86
N GLN A 124 -13.30 28.04 5.01
CA GLN A 124 -12.43 27.59 3.90
C GLN A 124 -12.95 26.35 3.18
N LEU A 125 -14.03 25.74 3.68
CA LEU A 125 -14.67 24.60 3.02
C LEU A 125 -15.53 25.10 1.85
N ASP A 126 -15.52 24.36 0.75
CA ASP A 126 -16.42 24.55 -0.39
C ASP A 126 -17.81 23.93 -0.15
N PHE A 127 -18.04 23.42 1.05
CA PHE A 127 -19.31 22.88 1.53
C PHE A 127 -19.61 23.39 2.96
N SER A 128 -20.86 23.29 3.37
CA SER A 128 -21.25 23.50 4.76
C SER A 128 -21.26 22.17 5.51
N ILE A 129 -20.67 22.14 6.71
CA ILE A 129 -20.77 20.96 7.58
C ILE A 129 -22.23 20.71 7.99
N VAL A 130 -22.60 19.46 8.20
CA VAL A 130 -23.99 19.05 8.49
C VAL A 130 -24.05 17.96 9.54
N ASP A 131 -25.13 17.91 10.31
CA ASP A 131 -25.39 16.76 11.16
C ASP A 131 -25.64 15.52 10.31
N SER A 132 -24.95 14.42 10.62
CA SER A 132 -25.20 13.12 10.01
C SER A 132 -26.37 12.42 10.69
N THR A 133 -27.34 11.97 9.89
CA THR A 133 -28.48 11.19 10.39
C THR A 133 -28.05 9.92 11.13
N LEU A 134 -27.02 9.23 10.63
CA LEU A 134 -26.48 8.01 11.23
C LEU A 134 -25.72 8.31 12.54
N PHE A 135 -25.01 9.43 12.58
CA PHE A 135 -24.18 9.80 13.72
C PHE A 135 -24.99 10.42 14.87
N THR A 136 -25.96 11.29 14.55
CA THR A 136 -26.79 11.98 15.55
C THR A 136 -27.61 11.01 16.40
N GLN A 137 -27.99 9.85 15.86
CA GLN A 137 -28.70 8.79 16.59
C GLN A 137 -27.92 8.25 17.81
N GLN A 138 -26.61 8.52 17.90
CA GLN A 138 -25.74 8.02 18.96
C GLN A 138 -25.74 8.90 20.22
N ASN A 139 -26.38 10.07 20.21
CA ASN A 139 -26.42 11.03 21.34
C ASN A 139 -25.03 11.39 21.90
N ASN A 140 -24.01 11.45 21.04
CA ASN A 140 -22.66 11.82 21.44
C ASN A 140 -22.56 13.33 21.75
N LYS A 141 -21.81 13.71 22.79
CA LYS A 141 -21.55 15.12 23.13
C LYS A 141 -20.46 15.69 22.23
N MET A 142 -20.74 16.77 21.49
CA MET A 142 -19.75 17.47 20.69
C MET A 142 -18.70 18.17 21.57
N LEU A 143 -17.43 18.05 21.19
CA LEU A 143 -16.30 18.71 21.86
C LEU A 143 -15.74 19.88 21.04
N GLY A 144 -15.92 19.84 19.73
CA GLY A 144 -15.47 20.87 18.79
C GLY A 144 -14.92 20.28 17.49
N GLY A 145 -14.19 21.09 16.73
CA GLY A 145 -13.66 20.69 15.44
C GLY A 145 -12.33 21.34 15.07
N ARG A 146 -11.77 20.88 13.96
CA ARG A 146 -10.57 21.41 13.32
C ARG A 146 -10.55 21.11 11.83
N TYR A 147 -9.76 21.85 11.07
CA TYR A 147 -9.50 21.51 9.68
C TYR A 147 -8.60 20.27 9.57
N CYS A 148 -8.86 19.46 8.56
CA CYS A 148 -8.01 18.36 8.15
C CYS A 148 -8.01 18.22 6.62
N SER A 149 -7.48 17.10 6.14
CA SER A 149 -7.59 16.70 4.74
C SER A 149 -8.06 15.26 4.67
N ILE A 150 -8.73 14.92 3.58
CA ILE A 150 -8.98 13.54 3.15
C ILE A 150 -8.58 13.45 1.68
N GLN A 151 -7.55 12.63 1.41
CA GLN A 151 -6.94 12.46 0.08
C GLN A 151 -6.50 13.80 -0.55
N GLY A 152 -6.01 14.72 0.28
CA GLY A 152 -5.52 16.03 -0.15
C GLY A 152 -6.58 17.12 -0.33
N VAL A 153 -7.87 16.79 -0.16
CA VAL A 153 -8.97 17.78 -0.18
C VAL A 153 -9.25 18.27 1.24
N THR A 154 -9.45 19.58 1.40
CA THR A 154 -9.77 20.20 2.70
C THR A 154 -11.06 19.62 3.28
N ALA A 155 -11.00 19.21 4.54
CA ALA A 155 -12.07 18.50 5.21
C ALA A 155 -12.27 19.04 6.64
N ALA A 156 -13.43 18.77 7.22
CA ALA A 156 -13.71 19.00 8.62
C ALA A 156 -13.45 17.73 9.45
N GLN A 157 -12.83 17.90 10.61
CA GLN A 157 -12.73 16.88 11.64
C GLN A 157 -13.49 17.37 12.87
N ILE A 158 -14.55 16.66 13.26
CA ILE A 158 -15.39 16.99 14.41
C ILE A 158 -15.23 15.90 15.46
N ARG A 159 -14.94 16.28 16.70
CA ARG A 159 -14.71 15.34 17.80
C ARG A 159 -15.90 15.33 18.75
N PHE A 160 -16.24 14.14 19.18
CA PHE A 160 -17.32 13.88 20.12
C PHE A 160 -16.86 12.98 21.26
N LEU A 161 -17.69 12.92 22.30
CA LEU A 161 -17.59 12.02 23.42
C LEU A 161 -18.86 11.16 23.46
N THR A 162 -18.71 9.83 23.52
CA THR A 162 -19.84 8.93 23.72
C THR A 162 -20.34 9.00 25.17
N ALA A 163 -21.48 8.38 25.45
CA ALA A 163 -22.00 8.26 26.82
C ALA A 163 -21.02 7.52 27.75
N GLU A 164 -20.22 6.60 27.22
CA GLU A 164 -19.20 5.84 27.96
C GLU A 164 -17.88 6.61 28.11
N GLY A 165 -17.81 7.86 27.67
CA GLY A 165 -16.60 8.68 27.75
C GLY A 165 -15.54 8.33 26.70
N LYS A 166 -15.88 7.53 25.68
CA LYS A 166 -14.96 7.23 24.57
C LYS A 166 -14.97 8.36 23.55
N LYS A 167 -13.82 8.59 22.91
CA LYS A 167 -13.72 9.61 21.85
C LYS A 167 -14.16 8.99 20.53
N VAL A 168 -14.99 9.71 19.80
CA VAL A 168 -15.37 9.38 18.43
C VAL A 168 -15.12 10.60 17.56
N THR A 169 -14.70 10.39 16.32
CA THR A 169 -14.43 11.47 15.38
C THR A 169 -15.22 11.27 14.11
N LEU A 170 -15.93 12.32 13.68
CA LEU A 170 -16.58 12.40 12.39
C LEU A 170 -15.73 13.27 11.47
N TYR A 171 -15.54 12.82 10.24
CA TYR A 171 -14.89 13.55 9.17
C TYR A 171 -15.91 13.84 8.09
N GLU A 172 -15.89 15.06 7.56
CA GLU A 172 -16.75 15.51 6.46
C GLU A 172 -15.91 16.15 5.38
N VAL A 173 -16.14 15.75 4.13
CA VAL A 173 -15.51 16.33 2.93
C VAL A 173 -16.51 16.29 1.77
N GLY A 174 -16.44 17.24 0.84
CA GLY A 174 -17.24 17.19 -0.38
C GLY A 174 -17.02 15.89 -1.15
N TYR A 175 -18.10 15.21 -1.56
CA TYR A 175 -18.00 13.94 -2.28
C TYR A 175 -17.85 14.16 -3.79
N ASP A 176 -16.73 13.70 -4.35
CA ASP A 176 -16.54 13.52 -5.79
C ASP A 176 -16.16 12.05 -6.10
N PRO A 177 -17.00 11.29 -6.82
CA PRO A 177 -16.72 9.89 -7.17
C PRO A 177 -15.46 9.75 -8.04
N LYS A 178 -15.03 10.79 -8.76
CA LYS A 178 -13.76 10.76 -9.51
C LYS A 178 -12.56 10.72 -8.57
N ILE A 179 -12.65 11.40 -7.43
CA ILE A 179 -11.61 11.42 -6.41
C ILE A 179 -11.69 10.16 -5.57
N TYR A 180 -12.85 9.87 -4.97
CA TYR A 180 -12.99 8.85 -3.92
C TYR A 180 -13.43 7.46 -4.42
N GLY A 181 -13.91 7.36 -5.66
CA GLY A 181 -14.60 6.17 -6.14
C GLY A 181 -16.06 6.13 -5.67
N GLU A 182 -16.78 5.10 -6.10
CA GLU A 182 -18.17 4.90 -5.68
C GLU A 182 -18.23 4.45 -4.21
N LEU A 183 -19.01 5.18 -3.42
CA LEU A 183 -19.24 4.93 -1.99
C LEU A 183 -20.73 4.75 -1.72
N PRO A 184 -21.11 4.02 -0.65
CA PRO A 184 -22.52 3.78 -0.37
C PRO A 184 -23.24 5.07 0.02
N MET A 185 -24.39 5.32 -0.59
CA MET A 185 -25.21 6.49 -0.35
C MET A 185 -26.36 6.17 0.61
N LEU A 186 -26.41 6.85 1.76
CA LEU A 186 -27.50 6.66 2.73
C LEU A 186 -28.86 7.04 2.16
N SER A 187 -28.92 8.04 1.27
CA SER A 187 -30.15 8.46 0.59
C SER A 187 -30.75 7.38 -0.30
N GLN A 188 -29.95 6.39 -0.71
CA GLN A 188 -30.38 5.23 -1.50
C GLN A 188 -30.67 3.99 -0.63
N GLY A 189 -30.65 4.13 0.70
CA GLY A 189 -30.84 3.02 1.64
C GLY A 189 -29.65 2.06 1.73
N GLN A 190 -28.49 2.43 1.18
CA GLN A 190 -27.26 1.64 1.27
C GLN A 190 -26.65 1.77 2.67
N GLN A 191 -25.99 0.71 3.13
CA GLN A 191 -25.31 0.71 4.42
C GLN A 191 -23.88 1.26 4.31
N PRO A 192 -23.34 1.92 5.35
CA PRO A 192 -21.93 2.33 5.36
C PRO A 192 -20.98 1.16 5.17
N LEU A 193 -19.83 1.43 4.57
CA LEU A 193 -18.70 0.50 4.56
C LEU A 193 -18.03 0.50 5.93
N PHE A 194 -17.63 -0.68 6.40
CA PHE A 194 -16.93 -0.86 7.67
C PHE A 194 -15.55 -1.46 7.42
N ILE A 195 -14.51 -0.82 7.96
CA ILE A 195 -13.12 -1.23 7.79
C ILE A 195 -12.37 -1.05 9.11
N GLU A 196 -11.66 -2.09 9.52
CA GLU A 196 -10.78 -2.05 10.70
C GLU A 196 -9.36 -1.68 10.27
N VAL A 197 -8.80 -0.63 10.87
CA VAL A 197 -7.42 -0.21 10.62
C VAL A 197 -6.70 0.01 11.93
N LYS A 198 -5.73 -0.85 12.25
CA LYS A 198 -4.86 -0.72 13.45
C LYS A 198 -5.65 -0.58 14.76
N GLY A 199 -6.75 -1.33 14.90
CA GLY A 199 -7.62 -1.28 16.09
C GLY A 199 -8.55 -0.07 16.14
N ILE A 200 -8.75 0.60 15.00
CA ILE A 200 -9.74 1.66 14.80
C ILE A 200 -10.80 1.16 13.83
N SER A 201 -12.06 1.14 14.25
CA SER A 201 -13.20 0.93 13.38
C SER A 201 -13.48 2.20 12.60
N VAL A 202 -13.46 2.10 11.27
CA VAL A 202 -13.81 3.18 10.35
C VAL A 202 -15.09 2.83 9.61
N LYS A 203 -16.08 3.73 9.68
CA LYS A 203 -17.28 3.66 8.83
C LYS A 203 -17.20 4.72 7.75
N ILE A 204 -17.54 4.41 6.50
CA ILE A 204 -17.49 5.35 5.38
C ILE A 204 -18.81 5.30 4.61
N TRP A 205 -19.39 6.47 4.34
CA TRP A 205 -20.62 6.59 3.56
C TRP A 205 -20.73 7.97 2.89
N VAL A 206 -21.73 8.13 2.03
CA VAL A 206 -22.11 9.40 1.44
C VAL A 206 -23.49 9.82 1.95
N GLU A 207 -23.57 11.07 2.40
CA GLU A 207 -24.79 11.68 2.90
C GLU A 207 -24.80 13.17 2.52
N LYS A 208 -25.93 13.66 1.98
CA LYS A 208 -26.13 15.09 1.63
C LYS A 208 -25.02 15.68 0.74
N GLY A 209 -24.44 14.86 -0.15
CA GLY A 209 -23.36 15.28 -1.05
C GLY A 209 -21.97 15.31 -0.40
N LEU A 210 -21.84 14.83 0.84
CA LEU A 210 -20.59 14.75 1.58
C LEU A 210 -20.17 13.29 1.73
N LEU A 211 -18.87 13.03 1.60
CA LEU A 211 -18.25 11.83 2.12
C LEU A 211 -18.10 12.04 3.62
N MET A 212 -18.67 11.10 4.36
CA MET A 212 -18.58 11.04 5.80
C MET A 212 -17.76 9.83 6.21
N ALA A 213 -16.87 10.03 7.17
CA ALA A 213 -16.16 8.93 7.80
C ALA A 213 -16.21 9.05 9.32
N GLU A 214 -16.58 7.97 9.98
CA GLU A 214 -16.58 7.87 11.43
C GLU A 214 -15.40 7.01 11.87
N ALA A 215 -14.63 7.46 12.86
CA ALA A 215 -13.57 6.69 13.49
C ALA A 215 -13.80 6.55 15.00
N ARG A 216 -13.67 5.31 15.49
CA ARG A 216 -13.76 4.94 16.91
C ARG A 216 -12.73 3.86 17.24
N ASP A 217 -12.25 3.84 18.49
CA ASP A 217 -11.47 2.71 19.00
C ASP A 217 -12.35 1.44 19.00
N SER A 218 -11.82 0.34 18.47
CA SER A 218 -12.51 -0.96 18.34
C SER A 218 -12.72 -1.66 19.68
#